data_AF-A0AA39EUI4-F1
#
_entry.id   AF-A0AA39EUI4-F1
#
_cell.length_a   1.000
_cell.length_b   1.000
_cell.length_c   1.000
_cell.angle_alpha   90.00
_cell.angle_beta   90.00
_cell.angle_gamma   90.00
#
_symmetry.space_group_name_H-M   'P 1'
#
loop_
_entity.id
_entity.type
_entity.pdbx_description
1 polymer ?
#
loop_
_entity_poly.entity_id
_entity_poly.type
_entity_poly.pdbx_seq_one_letter_code
_entity_poly.pdbx_strand_id
1 'polypeptide(L)' 'ETCRRLLPVDQFTPEILMESLPNLKYIIDLTGTSRYYRKTDFTLAGIKYIKVEVPGQRVPQRSHISQ' A
#
# COMPACT_ATOMS: atom_id res chain seq x y z
N GLU A 1 -6.38 -5.48 8.16
CA GLU A 1 -6.41 -6.32 9.39
C GLU A 1 -5.76 -7.69 9.23
N THR A 2 -5.63 -8.19 7.99
CA THR A 2 -5.04 -9.49 7.69
C THR A 2 -3.62 -9.69 8.24
N CYS A 3 -2.70 -8.72 8.04
CA CYS A 3 -1.32 -8.86 8.52
C CYS A 3 -1.21 -8.94 10.04
N ARG A 4 -2.09 -8.26 10.80
CA ARG A 4 -2.05 -8.22 12.26
C ARG A 4 -2.44 -9.56 12.92
N ARG A 5 -2.91 -10.54 12.14
CA ARG A 5 -3.23 -11.90 12.59
C ARG A 5 -2.07 -12.90 12.40
N LEU A 6 -1.00 -12.48 11.72
CA LEU A 6 0.20 -13.31 11.50
C LEU A 6 1.10 -13.28 12.74
N LEU A 7 2.00 -14.27 12.86
CA LEU A 7 3.05 -14.24 13.88
C LEU A 7 3.94 -13.01 13.67
N PRO A 8 4.49 -12.38 14.73
CA PRO A 8 5.25 -11.14 14.60
C PRO A 8 6.38 -11.18 13.55
N VAL A 9 7.07 -12.32 13.43
CA VAL A 9 8.15 -12.53 12.46
C VAL A 9 7.67 -12.51 11.00
N ASP A 10 6.39 -12.80 10.77
CA ASP A 10 5.77 -12.84 9.43
C ASP A 10 4.99 -11.56 9.12
N GLN A 11 4.97 -10.57 10.03
CA GLN A 11 4.21 -9.34 9.82
C GLN A 11 4.96 -8.35 8.92
N PHE A 12 4.21 -7.79 7.97
CA PHE A 12 4.62 -6.60 7.25
C PHE A 12 3.46 -5.61 7.22
N THR A 13 3.61 -4.55 8.00
CA THR A 13 2.57 -3.53 8.20
C THR A 13 3.06 -2.15 7.74
N PRO A 14 2.14 -1.17 7.54
CA PRO A 14 2.52 0.20 7.24
C PRO A 14 3.53 0.80 8.23
N GLU A 15 3.38 0.51 9.52
CA GLU A 15 4.25 1.01 10.59
C GLU A 15 5.68 0.49 10.42
N ILE A 16 5.86 -0.83 10.23
CA ILE A 16 7.17 -1.46 9.98
C ILE A 16 7.83 -0.86 8.75
N LEU A 17 7.07 -0.60 7.67
CA LEU A 17 7.58 0.03 6.46
C LEU A 17 8.06 1.47 6.71
N MET A 18 7.28 2.28 7.43
CA MET A 18 7.63 3.67 7.74
C MET A 18 8.84 3.78 8.65
N GLU A 19 8.99 2.89 9.63
CA GLU A 19 10.17 2.81 10.50
C GLU A 19 11.43 2.42 9.71
N SER A 20 11.28 1.47 8.77
CA SER A 20 12.38 1.00 7.92
C SER A 20 12.83 2.03 6.88
N LEU A 21 11.94 2.94 6.46
CA LEU A 21 12.17 3.95 5.44
C LEU A 21 11.76 5.34 5.95
N PRO A 22 12.57 6.00 6.80
CA PRO A 22 12.20 7.27 7.44
C PRO A 22 11.96 8.43 6.47
N ASN A 23 12.47 8.33 5.23
CA ASN A 23 12.30 9.33 4.18
C ASN A 23 11.21 8.98 3.17
N LEU A 24 10.34 8.00 3.46
CA LEU A 24 9.22 7.64 2.60
C LEU A 24 8.24 8.82 2.48
N LYS A 25 7.98 9.26 1.24
CA LYS A 25 7.10 10.42 0.96
C LYS A 25 5.83 10.07 0.19
N TYR A 26 5.81 8.93 -0.51
CA TYR A 26 4.73 8.59 -1.42
C TYR A 26 4.52 7.08 -1.49
N ILE A 27 3.25 6.66 -1.47
CA ILE A 27 2.80 5.29 -1.72
C ILE A 27 1.96 5.26 -3.00
N ILE A 28 2.29 4.32 -3.89
CA ILE A 28 1.46 3.97 -5.04
C ILE A 28 0.92 2.56 -4.79
N ASP A 29 -0.35 2.45 -4.47
CA ASP A 29 -1.03 1.17 -4.26
C ASP A 29 -1.58 0.64 -5.57
N LEU A 30 -0.98 -0.44 -6.08
CA LEU A 30 -1.40 -1.10 -7.32
C LEU A 30 -2.42 -2.21 -7.10
N THR A 31 -2.80 -2.49 -5.86
CA THR A 31 -3.71 -3.61 -5.59
C THR A 31 -5.13 -3.26 -6.07
N GLY A 32 -5.85 -4.26 -6.57
CA GLY A 32 -7.28 -4.14 -6.90
C GLY A 32 -8.22 -4.28 -5.70
N THR A 33 -7.79 -3.93 -4.48
CA THR A 33 -8.58 -4.11 -3.25
C THR A 33 -8.09 -3.22 -2.10
N SER A 34 -8.94 -2.91 -1.13
CA SER A 34 -8.62 -2.15 0.09
C SER A 34 -8.44 -3.02 1.34
N ARG A 35 -8.44 -4.35 1.20
CA ARG A 35 -8.49 -5.30 2.33
C ARG A 35 -7.19 -5.45 3.13
N TYR A 36 -6.04 -5.15 2.52
CA TYR A 36 -4.75 -5.56 3.07
C TYR A 36 -4.29 -4.68 4.24
N TYR A 37 -4.38 -3.36 4.08
CA TYR A 37 -3.95 -2.36 5.06
C TYR A 37 -4.84 -1.12 4.97
N ARG A 38 -4.75 -0.22 5.96
CA ARG A 38 -5.52 1.03 5.94
C ARG A 38 -4.65 2.14 5.35
N LYS A 39 -5.10 2.78 4.26
CA LYS A 39 -4.38 3.92 3.66
C LYS A 39 -4.13 5.07 4.64
N THR A 40 -5.01 5.20 5.65
CA THR A 40 -4.92 6.22 6.69
C THR A 40 -3.64 6.11 7.52
N ASP A 41 -3.09 4.90 7.65
CA ASP A 41 -1.86 4.65 8.40
C ASP A 41 -0.68 5.42 7.76
N PHE A 42 -0.71 5.61 6.43
CA PHE A 42 0.26 6.46 5.72
C PHE A 42 -0.11 7.93 5.70
N THR A 43 -1.37 8.27 5.39
CA THR A 43 -1.74 9.68 5.19
C THR A 43 -1.69 10.50 6.48
N LEU A 44 -1.97 9.87 7.63
CA LEU A 44 -1.83 10.53 8.94
C LEU A 44 -0.37 10.81 9.29
N ALA A 45 0.59 10.04 8.76
CA ALA A 45 2.02 10.29 8.88
C ALA A 45 2.55 11.32 7.87
N GLY A 46 1.67 12.00 7.12
CA GLY A 46 2.05 12.99 6.11
C GLY A 46 2.59 12.39 4.81
N ILE A 47 2.45 11.08 4.61
CA ILE A 47 2.88 10.38 3.40
C ILE A 47 1.75 10.47 2.36
N LYS A 48 2.09 10.95 1.16
CA LYS A 48 1.13 11.02 0.06
C LYS A 48 0.76 9.61 -0.41
N TYR A 49 -0.47 9.43 -0.84
CA TYR A 49 -0.98 8.11 -1.22
C TYR A 49 -1.87 8.23 -2.44
N ILE A 50 -1.65 7.35 -3.42
CA ILE A 50 -2.57 7.13 -4.53
C ILE A 50 -2.85 5.63 -4.69
N LYS A 51 -4.09 5.31 -5.07
CA LYS A 51 -4.48 3.96 -5.47
C LYS A 51 -4.74 3.94 -6.96
N VAL A 52 -4.07 3.02 -7.65
CA VAL A 52 -4.30 2.70 -9.06
C VAL A 52 -4.70 1.23 -9.09
N GLU A 53 -5.97 0.93 -9.28
CA GLU A 53 -6.43 -0.45 -9.24
C GLU A 53 -5.95 -1.20 -10.48
N VAL A 54 -4.96 -2.09 -10.30
CA VAL A 54 -4.43 -2.93 -11.37
C VAL A 54 -4.98 -4.35 -11.20
N PRO A 55 -5.82 -4.84 -12.13
CA PRO A 55 -6.26 -6.23 -12.13
C PRO A 55 -5.07 -7.19 -12.21
N GLY A 56 -5.12 -8.27 -11.42
CA GLY A 56 -4.12 -9.33 -11.51
C GLY A 56 -4.17 -10.07 -12.85
N GLN A 57 -3.11 -10.84 -13.13
CA GLN A 57 -3.00 -11.72 -14.30
C GLN A 57 -3.04 -11.00 -15.67
N ARG A 58 -2.99 -9.67 -15.68
CA ARG A 58 -2.98 -8.85 -16.91
C ARG A 58 -1.97 -7.73 -16.74
N VAL A 59 -1.18 -7.46 -17.78
CA VAL A 59 -0.32 -6.27 -17.82
C VAL A 59 -1.24 -5.04 -18.00
N PRO A 60 -1.14 -4.01 -17.15
CA PRO A 60 -1.98 -2.83 -17.28
C PRO A 60 -1.73 -2.13 -18.63
N GLN A 61 -2.80 -1.89 -19.37
CA GLN A 61 -2.74 -1.03 -20.55
C GLN A 61 -2.59 0.44 -20.17
N ARG A 62 -1.96 1.25 -21.03
CA ARG A 62 -1.76 2.69 -20.82
C ARG A 62 -3.04 3.44 -20.44
N SER A 63 -4.19 3.04 -20.96
CA SER A 63 -5.49 3.64 -20.64
C SER A 63 -5.86 3.55 -19.16
N HIS A 64 -5.39 2.53 -18.44
CA HIS A 64 -5.59 2.39 -16.99
C HIS A 64 -4.68 3.33 -16.17
N ILE A 65 -3.71 3.97 -16.82
CA ILE A 65 -2.84 4.99 -16.26
C ILE A 65 -3.27 6.34 -16.86
N SER A 66 -4.50 6.74 -16.54
CA SER A 66 -4.97 8.11 -16.75
C SER A 66 -5.19 8.71 -15.38
N GLN A 67 -4.31 9.65 -15.00
CA GLN A 67 -4.50 10.51 -13.83
C GLN A 67 -5.36 11.71 -14.24
#